data_AF-A0AAJ0PQ03-F1
#
_entry.id   AF-A0AAJ0PQ03-F1
#
_cell.length_a   1.000
_cell.length_b   1.000
_cell.length_c   1.000
_cell.angle_alpha   90.00
_cell.angle_beta   90.00
_cell.angle_gamma   90.00
#
_symmetry.space_group_name_H-M   'P 1'
#
loop_
_entity.id
_entity.type
_entity.pdbx_description
1 polymer ?
#
loop_
_entity_poly.entity_id
_entity_poly.type
_entity_poly.pdbx_seq_one_letter_code
_entity_poly.pdbx_strand_id
1 'polypeptide(L)'
;MELRWQDAYQQFSAAEDEQQLFQRIAAYSKRLGFEYCCYGIRVPLPVSKPAVAIFNTYPDGWMAHYQAQNYIEIDSTVRDGALSTNMIVWPDVDRIDPCPLWQDARDYGLSVGVAQSSWAARGAFGLLSIARHADRLTPAEINMLTLQTNWLANLSHSLMSRFMVPKLSPESSVTLTAREREVLCWTAEGKTACEIGQILCISERTVNFHVNNILEKLGATNKVQAVVKAIAAGLIDTP
;
A
#
# COMPACT_ATOMS: atom_id res chain seq x y z
N MET A 1 -21.19 25.15 3.28
CA MET A 1 -21.05 24.59 4.64
C MET A 1 -19.72 23.85 4.69
N GLU A 2 -18.72 24.40 5.38
CA GLU A 2 -17.44 23.70 5.59
C GLU A 2 -17.72 22.38 6.31
N LEU A 3 -17.52 21.24 5.65
CA LEU A 3 -17.59 19.96 6.37
C LEU A 3 -16.38 19.90 7.29
N ARG A 4 -16.64 19.63 8.56
CA ARG A 4 -15.56 19.35 9.50
C ARG A 4 -14.98 18.00 9.12
N TRP A 5 -13.67 17.83 9.22
CA TRP A 5 -12.98 16.55 8.98
C TRP A 5 -13.62 15.38 9.78
N GLN A 6 -14.26 15.70 10.91
CA GLN A 6 -15.05 14.79 11.75
C GLN A 6 -16.22 14.14 11.00
N ASP A 7 -16.95 14.91 10.20
CA ASP A 7 -18.11 14.43 9.44
C ASP A 7 -17.66 13.43 8.36
N ALA A 8 -16.53 13.73 7.70
CA ALA A 8 -15.95 12.85 6.70
C ALA A 8 -15.39 11.56 7.34
N TYR A 9 -14.80 11.63 8.54
CA TYR A 9 -14.39 10.44 9.28
C TYR A 9 -15.58 9.52 9.61
N GLN A 10 -16.68 10.08 10.13
CA GLN A 10 -17.88 9.31 10.43
C GLN A 10 -18.48 8.68 9.18
N GLN A 11 -18.56 9.45 8.09
CA GLN A 11 -19.02 8.94 6.80
C GLN A 11 -18.12 7.82 6.29
N PHE A 12 -16.80 7.92 6.38
CA PHE A 12 -15.93 6.86 5.85
C PHE A 12 -15.96 5.62 6.75
N SER A 13 -15.98 5.81 8.07
CA SER A 13 -15.97 4.71 9.04
C SER A 13 -17.27 3.89 9.04
N ALA A 14 -18.37 4.47 8.57
CA ALA A 14 -19.65 3.78 8.42
C ALA A 14 -19.73 2.95 7.12
N ALA A 15 -18.62 2.73 6.41
CA ALA A 15 -18.59 1.88 5.22
C ALA A 15 -18.53 0.40 5.64
N GLU A 16 -19.30 -0.46 4.98
CA GLU A 16 -19.39 -1.88 5.28
C GLU A 16 -18.40 -2.73 4.47
N ASP A 17 -17.93 -2.19 3.34
CA ASP A 17 -16.95 -2.83 2.45
C ASP A 17 -16.02 -1.81 1.77
N GLU A 18 -14.98 -2.33 1.09
CA GLU A 18 -13.99 -1.52 0.38
C GLU A 18 -14.56 -0.70 -0.77
N GLN A 19 -15.61 -1.18 -1.46
CA GLN A 19 -16.16 -0.52 -2.63
C GLN A 19 -16.98 0.71 -2.20
N GLN A 20 -17.82 0.55 -1.19
CA GLN A 20 -18.57 1.62 -0.57
C GLN A 20 -17.64 2.67 0.04
N LEU A 21 -16.57 2.24 0.72
CA LEU A 21 -15.55 3.16 1.25
C LEU A 21 -14.89 3.96 0.11
N PHE A 22 -14.49 3.29 -0.97
CA PHE A 22 -13.86 3.96 -2.12
C PHE A 22 -14.80 4.99 -2.76
N GLN A 23 -16.08 4.66 -2.93
CA GLN A 23 -17.08 5.59 -3.46
C GLN A 23 -17.20 6.86 -2.61
N ARG A 24 -17.15 6.73 -1.28
CA ARG A 24 -17.17 7.89 -0.35
C ARG A 24 -15.90 8.73 -0.47
N ILE A 25 -14.74 8.10 -0.61
CA ILE A 25 -13.45 8.80 -0.86
C ILE A 25 -13.51 9.56 -2.18
N ALA A 26 -13.93 8.90 -3.27
CA ALA A 26 -14.04 9.52 -4.59
C ALA A 26 -15.04 10.70 -4.60
N ALA A 27 -16.16 10.57 -3.89
CA ALA A 27 -17.12 11.65 -3.71
C ALA A 27 -16.51 12.84 -2.95
N TYR A 28 -15.65 12.57 -1.96
CA TYR A 28 -14.92 13.63 -1.26
C TYR A 28 -13.87 14.30 -2.17
N SER A 29 -13.15 13.54 -3.00
CA SER A 29 -12.20 14.09 -3.98
C SER A 29 -12.86 15.09 -4.94
N LYS A 30 -14.11 14.84 -5.37
CA LYS A 30 -14.91 15.79 -6.16
C LYS A 30 -15.13 17.12 -5.46
N ARG A 31 -15.24 17.11 -4.14
CA ARG A 31 -15.40 18.34 -3.34
C ARG A 31 -14.11 19.12 -3.17
N LEU A 32 -12.97 18.46 -3.32
CA LEU A 32 -11.66 19.11 -3.44
C LEU A 32 -11.43 19.67 -4.86
N GLY A 33 -12.41 19.55 -5.76
CA GLY A 33 -12.31 20.03 -7.13
C GLY A 33 -11.64 19.05 -8.10
N PHE A 34 -11.60 17.75 -7.77
CA PHE A 34 -11.03 16.71 -8.63
C PHE A 34 -12.08 15.73 -9.14
N GLU A 35 -12.17 15.57 -10.45
CA GLU A 35 -13.20 14.75 -11.12
C GLU A 35 -12.96 13.26 -10.94
N TYR A 36 -11.68 12.89 -10.90
CA TYR A 36 -11.21 11.52 -10.88
C TYR A 36 -10.42 11.21 -9.62
N CYS A 37 -10.58 9.99 -9.13
CA CYS A 37 -9.89 9.47 -7.97
C CYS A 37 -9.39 8.05 -8.26
N CYS A 38 -8.18 7.75 -7.81
CA CYS A 38 -7.59 6.43 -7.85
C CYS A 38 -6.93 6.15 -6.50
N TYR A 39 -7.15 4.95 -5.98
CA TYR A 39 -6.52 4.48 -4.78
C TYR A 39 -5.92 3.10 -5.05
N GLY A 40 -4.60 3.01 -4.94
CA GLY A 40 -3.86 1.76 -4.97
C GLY A 40 -3.45 1.35 -3.56
N ILE A 41 -3.58 0.07 -3.23
CA ILE A 41 -2.96 -0.53 -2.05
C ILE A 41 -2.11 -1.73 -2.45
N ARG A 42 -0.91 -1.81 -1.89
CA ARG A 42 0.06 -2.88 -2.09
C ARG A 42 0.49 -3.45 -0.76
N VAL A 43 0.56 -4.77 -0.66
CA VAL A 43 1.22 -5.47 0.46
C VAL A 43 2.55 -6.08 -0.02
N PRO A 44 3.56 -6.24 0.85
CA PRO A 44 4.92 -6.56 0.43
C PRO A 44 5.11 -8.01 -0.08
N LEU A 45 4.10 -8.88 0.06
CA LEU A 45 4.15 -10.27 -0.36
C LEU A 45 3.18 -10.57 -1.51
N PRO A 46 3.51 -11.57 -2.35
CA PRO A 46 4.82 -12.21 -2.51
C PRO A 46 5.91 -11.24 -2.98
N VAL A 47 7.17 -11.44 -2.56
CA VAL A 47 8.28 -10.51 -2.87
C VAL A 47 8.49 -10.31 -4.38
N SER A 48 8.36 -11.38 -5.17
CA SER A 48 8.56 -11.33 -6.63
C SER A 48 7.46 -10.57 -7.37
N LYS A 49 6.25 -10.55 -6.82
CA LYS A 49 5.08 -9.87 -7.39
C LYS A 49 4.15 -9.46 -6.26
N PRO A 50 4.40 -8.31 -5.63
CA PRO A 50 3.58 -7.82 -4.52
C PRO A 50 2.10 -7.79 -4.89
N ALA A 51 1.23 -8.24 -3.99
CA ALA A 51 -0.21 -8.20 -4.24
C ALA A 51 -0.70 -6.74 -4.19
N VAL A 52 -1.45 -6.34 -5.23
CA VAL A 52 -1.95 -4.97 -5.41
C VAL A 52 -3.45 -5.02 -5.67
N ALA A 53 -4.19 -4.08 -5.08
CA ALA A 53 -5.56 -3.77 -5.45
C ALA A 53 -5.66 -2.29 -5.84
N ILE A 54 -6.42 -2.01 -6.90
CA ILE A 54 -6.62 -0.67 -7.45
C ILE A 54 -8.11 -0.39 -7.52
N PHE A 55 -8.51 0.76 -7.00
CA PHE A 55 -9.86 1.31 -7.10
C PHE A 55 -9.76 2.63 -7.82
N ASN A 56 -10.60 2.90 -8.80
CA ASN A 56 -10.52 4.14 -9.54
C ASN A 56 -11.88 4.57 -10.08
N THR A 57 -12.00 5.84 -10.41
CA THR A 57 -13.11 6.41 -11.16
C THR A 57 -12.63 7.00 -12.49
N TYR A 58 -11.46 6.58 -12.99
CA TYR A 58 -10.88 7.13 -14.22
C TYR A 58 -11.77 6.85 -15.45
N PRO A 59 -11.59 7.61 -16.54
CA PRO A 59 -12.31 7.39 -17.79
C PRO A 59 -12.22 5.95 -18.28
N ASP A 60 -13.29 5.50 -18.92
CA ASP A 60 -13.39 4.16 -19.46
C ASP A 60 -12.22 3.87 -20.41
N GLY A 61 -11.62 2.68 -20.27
CA GLY A 61 -10.48 2.25 -21.08
C GLY A 61 -9.11 2.75 -20.62
N TRP A 62 -9.02 3.80 -19.78
CA TRP A 62 -7.73 4.33 -19.32
C TRP A 62 -6.90 3.26 -18.59
N MET A 63 -7.49 2.58 -17.60
CA MET A 63 -6.75 1.57 -16.82
C MET A 63 -6.36 0.34 -17.64
N ALA A 64 -7.16 -0.02 -18.65
CA ALA A 64 -6.82 -1.10 -19.57
C ALA A 64 -5.59 -0.71 -20.43
N HIS A 65 -5.57 0.53 -20.92
CA HIS A 65 -4.43 1.08 -21.65
C HIS A 65 -3.17 1.17 -20.76
N TYR A 66 -3.31 1.71 -19.54
CA TYR A 66 -2.22 1.81 -18.56
C TYR A 66 -1.58 0.44 -18.28
N GLN A 67 -2.39 -0.61 -18.16
CA GLN A 67 -1.91 -1.98 -17.98
C GLN A 67 -1.25 -2.54 -19.24
N ALA A 68 -1.85 -2.32 -20.43
CA ALA A 68 -1.31 -2.82 -21.70
C ALA A 68 0.07 -2.24 -22.02
N GLN A 69 0.30 -0.97 -21.68
CA GLN A 69 1.59 -0.30 -21.87
C GLN A 69 2.56 -0.50 -20.70
N ASN A 70 2.15 -1.24 -19.66
CA ASN A 70 2.93 -1.47 -18.45
C ASN A 70 3.43 -0.17 -17.79
N TYR A 71 2.59 0.86 -17.74
CA TYR A 71 3.00 2.19 -17.26
C TYR A 71 3.40 2.24 -15.79
N ILE A 72 3.04 1.22 -15.00
CA ILE A 72 3.44 1.09 -13.60
C ILE A 72 4.97 1.16 -13.41
N GLU A 73 5.76 0.71 -14.40
CA GLU A 73 7.24 0.71 -14.33
C GLU A 73 7.85 2.10 -14.51
N ILE A 74 7.16 2.98 -15.23
CA ILE A 74 7.65 4.34 -15.57
C ILE A 74 6.93 5.45 -14.81
N ASP A 75 5.83 5.12 -14.13
CA ASP A 75 5.02 6.06 -13.36
C ASP A 75 5.81 6.65 -12.19
N SER A 76 6.19 7.93 -12.37
CA SER A 76 6.93 8.67 -11.35
C SER A 76 6.14 8.83 -10.05
N THR A 77 4.80 8.91 -10.09
CA THR A 77 4.01 9.07 -8.87
C THR A 77 4.05 7.81 -8.00
N VAL A 78 4.09 6.64 -8.62
CA VAL A 78 4.20 5.36 -7.92
C VAL A 78 5.61 5.17 -7.37
N ARG A 79 6.64 5.42 -8.19
CA ARG A 79 8.04 5.31 -7.78
C ARG A 79 8.38 6.28 -6.66
N ASP A 80 8.05 7.56 -6.83
CA ASP A 80 8.42 8.61 -5.87
C ASP A 80 7.55 8.48 -4.60
N GLY A 81 6.29 8.06 -4.72
CA GLY A 81 5.40 7.79 -3.59
C GLY A 81 5.86 6.61 -2.74
N ALA A 82 6.52 5.62 -3.34
CA ALA A 82 7.13 4.51 -2.62
C ALA A 82 8.40 4.90 -1.84
N LEU A 83 8.91 6.13 -2.01
CA LEU A 83 10.14 6.61 -1.36
C LEU A 83 9.92 7.86 -0.50
N SER A 84 8.71 8.45 -0.53
CA SER A 84 8.41 9.73 0.10
C SER A 84 7.02 9.74 0.72
N THR A 85 6.80 10.64 1.68
CA THR A 85 5.48 10.95 2.27
C THR A 85 4.97 12.33 1.85
N ASN A 86 5.74 13.06 1.02
CA ASN A 86 5.32 14.35 0.50
C ASN A 86 4.26 14.19 -0.58
N MET A 87 3.40 15.20 -0.71
CA MET A 87 2.48 15.29 -1.84
C MET A 87 3.27 15.42 -3.14
N ILE A 88 2.93 14.60 -4.12
CA ILE A 88 3.52 14.59 -5.45
C ILE A 88 2.56 15.30 -6.39
N VAL A 89 3.01 16.36 -7.05
CA VAL A 89 2.26 16.97 -8.15
C VAL A 89 2.59 16.20 -9.42
N TRP A 90 1.57 15.86 -10.21
CA TRP A 90 1.77 15.17 -11.48
C TRP A 90 2.70 16.00 -12.39
N PRO A 91 3.63 15.34 -13.11
CA PRO A 91 4.54 16.01 -14.03
C PRO A 91 3.80 16.84 -15.09
N ASP A 92 4.34 18.01 -15.38
CA ASP A 92 3.87 18.87 -16.45
C ASP A 92 4.43 18.37 -17.79
N VAL A 93 3.56 17.79 -18.64
CA VAL A 93 3.92 17.22 -19.95
C VAL A 93 4.66 18.22 -20.84
N ASP A 94 4.39 19.52 -20.67
CA ASP A 94 4.99 20.56 -21.52
C ASP A 94 6.41 20.95 -21.05
N ARG A 95 6.86 20.46 -19.89
CA ARG A 95 8.17 20.80 -19.28
C ARG A 95 9.11 19.61 -19.13
N ILE A 96 8.61 18.39 -19.30
CA ILE A 96 9.38 17.15 -19.20
C ILE A 96 9.70 16.61 -20.58
N ASP A 97 10.74 15.77 -20.68
CA ASP A 97 10.95 14.95 -21.87
C ASP A 97 9.68 14.11 -22.15
N PRO A 98 9.33 13.90 -23.44
CA PRO A 98 8.07 13.25 -23.81
C PRO A 98 7.97 11.87 -23.14
N CYS A 99 7.10 11.81 -22.14
CA CYS A 99 6.79 10.59 -21.40
C CYS A 99 5.41 10.10 -21.88
N PRO A 100 5.33 8.95 -22.57
CA PRO A 100 4.08 8.45 -23.16
C PRO A 100 2.93 8.35 -22.15
N LEU A 101 3.23 7.96 -20.90
CA LEU A 101 2.24 7.88 -19.83
C LEU A 101 1.47 9.19 -19.65
N TRP A 102 2.16 10.32 -19.48
CA TRP A 102 1.49 11.57 -19.14
C TRP A 102 0.81 12.22 -20.35
N GLN A 103 1.31 11.93 -21.56
CA GLN A 103 0.68 12.35 -22.79
C GLN A 103 -0.63 11.59 -23.04
N ASP A 104 -0.60 10.27 -22.91
CA ASP A 104 -1.79 9.44 -23.03
C ASP A 104 -2.79 9.76 -21.91
N ALA A 105 -2.33 9.98 -20.67
CA ALA A 105 -3.21 10.38 -19.57
C ALA A 105 -4.00 11.66 -19.92
N ARG A 106 -3.30 12.66 -20.49
CA ARG A 106 -3.90 13.91 -20.97
C ARG A 106 -4.92 13.68 -22.08
N ASP A 107 -4.66 12.78 -23.02
CA ASP A 107 -5.58 12.42 -24.11
C ASP A 107 -6.88 11.78 -23.59
N TYR A 108 -6.81 11.07 -22.47
CA TYR A 108 -8.00 10.55 -21.75
C TYR A 108 -8.65 11.61 -20.84
N GLY A 109 -8.13 12.84 -20.77
CA GLY A 109 -8.67 13.93 -19.95
C GLY A 109 -8.08 14.02 -18.54
N LEU A 110 -7.07 13.22 -18.22
CA LEU A 110 -6.33 13.25 -16.95
C LEU A 110 -5.16 14.22 -17.05
N SER A 111 -5.47 15.51 -17.17
CA SER A 111 -4.49 16.55 -17.51
C SER A 111 -3.60 16.97 -16.33
N VAL A 112 -4.20 17.12 -15.14
CA VAL A 112 -3.50 17.56 -13.93
C VAL A 112 -3.96 16.77 -12.72
N GLY A 113 -3.06 16.54 -11.77
CA GLY A 113 -3.39 15.77 -10.58
C GLY A 113 -2.32 15.87 -9.49
N VAL A 114 -2.66 15.29 -8.36
CA VAL A 114 -1.73 15.08 -7.24
C VAL A 114 -1.84 13.64 -6.77
N ALA A 115 -0.73 13.12 -6.25
CA ALA A 115 -0.66 11.82 -5.60
C ALA A 115 -0.10 11.99 -4.18
N GLN A 116 -0.66 11.23 -3.26
CA GLN A 116 -0.25 11.23 -1.86
C GLN A 116 -0.10 9.80 -1.38
N SER A 117 1.10 9.47 -0.93
CA SER A 117 1.41 8.17 -0.34
C SER A 117 0.89 8.06 1.08
N SER A 118 0.69 6.83 1.51
CA SER A 118 0.39 6.46 2.90
C SER A 118 1.06 5.13 3.22
N TRP A 119 1.54 5.01 4.44
CA TRP A 119 2.21 3.80 4.92
C TRP A 119 1.51 3.34 6.20
N ALA A 120 1.18 2.06 6.26
CA ALA A 120 0.61 1.44 7.45
C ALA A 120 1.51 0.33 7.97
N ALA A 121 1.10 -0.27 9.09
CA ALA A 121 1.80 -1.40 9.69
C ALA A 121 2.07 -2.50 8.66
N ARG A 122 3.14 -3.27 8.90
CA ARG A 122 3.46 -4.49 8.14
C ARG A 122 3.79 -4.22 6.66
N GLY A 123 4.30 -3.04 6.35
CA GLY A 123 4.77 -2.65 5.02
C GLY A 123 3.66 -2.43 3.99
N ALA A 124 2.39 -2.33 4.43
CA ALA A 124 1.31 -1.96 3.54
C ALA A 124 1.51 -0.52 3.04
N PHE A 125 1.47 -0.37 1.72
CA PHE A 125 1.67 0.90 1.03
C PHE A 125 0.39 1.29 0.30
N GLY A 126 -0.05 2.53 0.49
CA GLY A 126 -1.18 3.13 -0.22
C GLY A 126 -0.74 4.32 -1.04
N LEU A 127 -1.38 4.52 -2.20
CA LEU A 127 -1.23 5.72 -3.01
C LEU A 127 -2.61 6.20 -3.42
N LEU A 128 -2.99 7.38 -2.92
CA LEU A 128 -4.19 8.09 -3.35
C LEU A 128 -3.78 9.10 -4.43
N SER A 129 -4.38 9.01 -5.61
CA SER A 129 -4.20 9.99 -6.66
C SER A 129 -5.54 10.58 -7.10
N ILE A 130 -5.58 11.90 -7.22
CA ILE A 130 -6.76 12.63 -7.66
C ILE A 130 -6.38 13.50 -8.86
N ALA A 131 -7.25 13.52 -9.86
CA ALA A 131 -6.98 14.17 -11.15
C ALA A 131 -8.23 14.85 -11.71
N ARG A 132 -8.02 15.81 -12.60
CA ARG A 132 -9.10 16.54 -13.28
C ARG A 132 -8.65 17.04 -14.65
N HIS A 133 -9.62 17.33 -15.49
CA HIS A 133 -9.39 18.08 -16.71
C HIS A 133 -9.37 19.58 -16.43
N ALA A 134 -8.19 20.16 -16.25
CA ALA A 134 -8.03 21.59 -16.01
C ALA A 134 -6.64 22.08 -16.41
N ASP A 135 -6.45 23.40 -16.31
CA ASP A 135 -5.13 24.03 -16.32
C ASP A 135 -4.31 23.62 -15.08
N ARG A 136 -3.01 23.90 -15.16
CA ARG A 136 -2.01 23.68 -14.11
C ARG A 136 -2.44 24.20 -12.73
N LEU A 137 -2.12 23.42 -11.70
CA LEU A 137 -2.32 23.80 -10.30
C LEU A 137 -1.45 25.02 -9.96
N THR A 138 -2.06 26.02 -9.31
CA THR A 138 -1.32 27.19 -8.82
C THR A 138 -0.52 26.86 -7.55
N PRO A 139 0.57 27.58 -7.23
CA PRO A 139 1.29 27.37 -5.97
C PRO A 139 0.41 27.51 -4.73
N ALA A 140 -0.56 28.43 -4.74
CA ALA A 140 -1.51 28.61 -3.65
C ALA A 140 -2.42 27.39 -3.49
N GLU A 141 -2.90 26.83 -4.59
CA GLU A 141 -3.72 25.61 -4.59
C GLU A 141 -2.92 24.40 -4.09
N ILE A 142 -1.68 24.23 -4.54
CA ILE A 142 -0.78 23.15 -4.07
C ILE A 142 -0.59 23.23 -2.54
N ASN A 143 -0.36 24.43 -2.00
CA ASN A 143 -0.20 24.62 -0.56
C ASN A 143 -1.48 24.24 0.22
N MET A 144 -2.66 24.59 -0.29
CA MET A 144 -3.94 24.19 0.33
C MET A 144 -4.16 22.68 0.25
N LEU A 145 -3.87 22.06 -0.90
CA LEU A 145 -4.07 20.64 -1.12
C LEU A 145 -3.16 19.77 -0.26
N THR A 146 -1.94 20.23 0.06
CA THR A 146 -0.94 19.43 0.78
C THR A 146 -1.51 18.81 2.07
N LEU A 147 -2.16 19.61 2.91
CA LEU A 147 -2.75 19.10 4.16
C LEU A 147 -4.01 18.26 3.90
N GLN A 148 -4.84 18.68 2.95
CA GLN A 148 -6.11 18.02 2.64
C GLN A 148 -5.90 16.61 2.07
N THR A 149 -4.96 16.46 1.14
CA THR A 149 -4.62 15.18 0.51
C THR A 149 -3.86 14.28 1.47
N ASN A 150 -2.93 14.82 2.28
CA ASN A 150 -2.24 14.07 3.31
C ASN A 150 -3.24 13.44 4.30
N TRP A 151 -4.17 14.24 4.82
CA TRP A 151 -5.21 13.74 5.72
C TRP A 151 -6.11 12.72 5.03
N LEU A 152 -6.60 13.04 3.82
CA LEU A 152 -7.49 12.16 3.06
C LEU A 152 -6.83 10.82 2.75
N ALA A 153 -5.58 10.82 2.28
CA ALA A 153 -4.85 9.60 1.93
C ALA A 153 -4.60 8.71 3.15
N ASN A 154 -4.13 9.28 4.27
CA ASN A 154 -3.85 8.49 5.48
C ASN A 154 -5.13 7.94 6.12
N LEU A 155 -6.21 8.71 6.15
CA LEU A 155 -7.51 8.22 6.62
C LEU A 155 -8.03 7.10 5.70
N SER A 156 -8.00 7.34 4.39
CA SER A 156 -8.41 6.36 3.39
C SER A 156 -7.62 5.06 3.54
N HIS A 157 -6.30 5.16 3.68
CA HIS A 157 -5.43 4.00 3.80
C HIS A 157 -5.64 3.24 5.12
N SER A 158 -5.82 3.94 6.24
CA SER A 158 -6.12 3.33 7.53
C SER A 158 -7.41 2.50 7.47
N LEU A 159 -8.47 3.05 6.88
CA LEU A 159 -9.75 2.36 6.75
C LEU A 159 -9.71 1.25 5.69
N MET A 160 -9.13 1.51 4.51
CA MET A 160 -8.97 0.52 3.45
C MET A 160 -8.16 -0.68 3.90
N SER A 161 -7.11 -0.46 4.68
CA SER A 161 -6.25 -1.56 5.16
C SER A 161 -7.02 -2.58 6.01
N ARG A 162 -8.08 -2.16 6.72
CA ARG A 162 -8.93 -3.08 7.51
C ARG A 162 -9.67 -4.09 6.64
N PHE A 163 -10.06 -3.68 5.43
CA PHE A 163 -10.72 -4.56 4.47
C PHE A 163 -9.71 -5.31 3.59
N MET A 164 -8.66 -4.62 3.15
CA MET A 164 -7.79 -5.09 2.08
C MET A 164 -6.59 -5.91 2.57
N VAL A 165 -5.98 -5.58 3.72
CA VAL A 165 -4.82 -6.34 4.22
C VAL A 165 -5.18 -7.80 4.51
N PRO A 166 -6.32 -8.14 5.15
CA PRO A 166 -6.70 -9.54 5.33
C PRO A 166 -6.90 -10.30 4.01
N LYS A 167 -7.39 -9.62 2.95
CA LYS A 167 -7.61 -10.19 1.61
C LYS A 167 -6.31 -10.40 0.84
N LEU A 168 -5.37 -9.46 0.96
CA LEU A 168 -4.13 -9.45 0.19
C LEU A 168 -2.96 -10.16 0.91
N SER A 169 -3.01 -10.27 2.24
CA SER A 169 -1.98 -10.92 3.06
C SER A 169 -2.62 -11.90 4.05
N PRO A 170 -2.99 -13.12 3.62
CA PRO A 170 -3.59 -14.13 4.49
C PRO A 170 -2.72 -14.49 5.70
N GLU A 171 -1.40 -14.44 5.52
CA GLU A 171 -0.38 -14.68 6.55
C GLU A 171 -0.55 -13.76 7.78
N SER A 172 -1.17 -12.59 7.60
CA SER A 172 -1.40 -11.61 8.68
C SER A 172 -2.34 -12.11 9.78
N SER A 173 -3.07 -13.20 9.52
CA SER A 173 -3.98 -13.88 10.47
C SER A 173 -3.32 -15.06 11.21
N VAL A 174 -2.13 -15.49 10.79
CA VAL A 174 -1.43 -16.63 11.40
C VAL A 174 -0.95 -16.25 12.80
N THR A 175 -1.05 -17.20 13.74
CA THR A 175 -0.53 -17.03 15.11
C THR A 175 0.54 -18.07 15.39
N LEU A 176 1.74 -17.59 15.72
CA LEU A 176 2.83 -18.44 16.23
C LEU A 176 2.73 -18.58 17.75
N THR A 177 3.23 -19.69 18.30
CA THR A 177 3.46 -19.84 19.73
C THR A 177 4.66 -19.00 20.18
N ALA A 178 4.79 -18.75 21.49
CA ALA A 178 5.96 -18.04 22.01
C ALA A 178 7.28 -18.72 21.61
N ARG A 179 7.33 -20.06 21.68
CA ARG A 179 8.54 -20.82 21.34
C ARG A 179 8.85 -20.82 19.85
N GLU A 180 7.83 -20.88 19.01
CA GLU A 180 8.00 -20.74 17.56
C GLU A 180 8.51 -19.35 17.19
N ARG A 181 8.01 -18.28 17.84
CA ARG A 181 8.56 -16.92 17.68
C ARG A 181 10.03 -16.86 18.05
N GLU A 182 10.42 -17.37 19.22
CA GLU A 182 11.83 -17.38 19.66
C GLU A 182 12.75 -18.09 18.66
N VAL A 183 12.34 -19.28 18.21
CA VAL A 183 13.09 -20.06 17.20
C VAL A 183 13.21 -19.27 15.89
N LEU A 184 12.13 -18.61 15.46
CA LEU A 184 12.12 -17.85 14.21
C LEU A 184 12.94 -16.56 14.29
N CYS A 185 12.95 -15.87 15.43
CA CYS A 185 13.80 -14.70 15.65
C CYS A 185 15.29 -15.06 15.52
N TRP A 186 15.75 -16.13 16.18
CA TRP A 186 17.14 -16.56 16.01
C TRP A 186 17.44 -17.07 14.60
N THR A 187 16.44 -17.66 13.92
CA THR A 187 16.57 -18.03 12.50
C THR A 187 16.75 -16.79 11.63
N ALA A 188 16.06 -15.69 11.92
CA ALA A 188 16.20 -14.41 11.21
C ALA A 188 17.59 -13.78 11.42
N GLU A 189 18.19 -13.96 12.60
CA GLU A 189 19.58 -13.60 12.93
C GLU A 189 20.63 -14.54 12.29
N GLY A 190 20.21 -15.48 11.44
CA GLY A 190 21.11 -16.37 10.69
C GLY A 190 21.63 -17.58 11.49
N LYS A 191 21.09 -17.86 12.68
CA LYS A 191 21.52 -19.01 13.50
C LYS A 191 21.09 -20.35 12.90
N THR A 192 21.96 -21.34 13.06
CA THR A 192 21.69 -22.75 12.73
C THR A 192 20.84 -23.42 13.80
N ALA A 193 20.17 -24.53 13.47
CA ALA A 193 19.34 -25.25 14.44
C ALA A 193 20.12 -25.73 15.67
N CYS A 194 21.41 -26.07 15.49
CA CYS A 194 22.31 -26.41 16.58
C CYS A 194 22.59 -25.22 17.50
N GLU A 195 22.96 -24.06 16.94
CA GLU A 195 23.20 -22.83 17.72
C GLU A 195 21.92 -22.37 18.45
N ILE A 196 20.75 -22.42 17.78
CA ILE A 196 19.46 -22.10 18.40
C ILE A 196 19.18 -23.05 19.57
N GLY A 197 19.48 -24.34 19.41
CA GLY A 197 19.33 -25.34 20.47
C GLY A 197 20.19 -25.01 21.70
N GLN A 198 21.42 -24.58 21.47
CA GLN A 198 22.33 -24.12 22.53
C GLN A 198 21.80 -22.86 23.23
N ILE A 199 21.37 -21.85 22.47
CA ILE A 199 20.85 -20.58 23.01
C ILE A 199 19.59 -20.80 23.84
N LEU A 200 18.69 -21.64 23.35
CA LEU A 200 17.38 -21.87 23.95
C LEU A 200 17.35 -23.08 24.93
N CYS A 201 18.50 -23.71 25.19
CA CYS A 201 18.66 -24.90 26.02
C CYS A 201 17.71 -26.06 25.63
N ILE A 202 17.58 -26.35 24.33
CA ILE A 202 16.78 -27.46 23.78
C ILE A 202 17.56 -28.25 22.72
N SER A 203 17.11 -29.46 22.41
CA SER A 203 17.76 -30.26 21.36
C SER A 203 17.57 -29.64 19.96
N GLU A 204 18.55 -29.84 19.08
CA GLU A 204 18.44 -29.47 17.65
C GLU A 204 17.19 -30.08 17.01
N ARG A 205 16.85 -31.32 17.39
CA ARG A 205 15.61 -31.99 16.95
C ARG A 205 14.35 -31.20 17.34
N THR A 206 14.32 -30.64 18.54
CA THR A 206 13.20 -29.80 19.03
C THR A 206 13.13 -28.48 18.26
N VAL A 207 14.27 -27.87 17.93
CA VAL A 207 14.31 -26.68 17.06
C VAL A 207 13.72 -27.00 15.69
N ASN A 208 14.17 -28.08 15.04
CA ASN A 208 13.66 -28.51 13.74
C ASN A 208 12.16 -28.82 13.78
N PHE A 209 11.64 -29.37 14.89
CA PHE A 209 10.21 -29.54 15.10
C PHE A 209 9.45 -28.21 15.08
N HIS A 210 9.92 -27.20 15.82
CA HIS A 210 9.30 -25.87 15.78
C HIS A 210 9.39 -25.22 14.40
N VAL A 211 10.53 -25.35 13.70
CA VAL A 211 10.69 -24.85 12.32
C VAL A 211 9.65 -25.48 11.40
N ASN A 212 9.46 -26.80 11.44
CA ASN A 212 8.45 -27.47 10.60
C ASN A 212 7.03 -26.95 10.86
N ASN A 213 6.65 -26.76 12.14
CA ASN A 213 5.35 -26.19 12.48
C ASN A 213 5.20 -24.75 11.96
N ILE A 214 6.26 -23.95 12.01
CA ILE A 214 6.27 -22.59 11.46
C ILE A 214 6.07 -22.62 9.94
N LEU A 215 6.78 -23.51 9.24
CA LEU A 215 6.66 -23.66 7.79
C LEU A 215 5.23 -24.00 7.39
N GLU A 216 4.60 -24.95 8.09
CA GLU A 216 3.21 -25.35 7.85
C GLU A 216 2.24 -24.20 8.11
N LYS A 217 2.35 -23.53 9.27
CA LYS A 217 1.48 -22.40 9.64
C LYS A 217 1.57 -21.22 8.68
N LEU A 218 2.76 -20.93 8.16
CA LEU A 218 3.00 -19.82 7.23
C LEU A 218 2.89 -20.24 5.76
N GLY A 219 2.55 -21.48 5.44
CA GLY A 219 2.59 -22.00 4.07
C GLY A 219 3.92 -21.71 3.36
N ALA A 220 5.04 -21.85 4.09
CA ALA A 220 6.38 -21.55 3.62
C ALA A 220 7.11 -22.83 3.24
N THR A 221 7.89 -22.78 2.16
CA THR A 221 8.66 -23.91 1.63
C THR A 221 10.00 -24.10 2.34
N ASN A 222 10.54 -23.04 2.94
CA ASN A 222 11.82 -23.06 3.64
C ASN A 222 11.89 -21.96 4.70
N LYS A 223 12.89 -22.06 5.58
CA LYS A 223 13.08 -21.14 6.71
C LYS A 223 13.29 -19.68 6.30
N VAL A 224 13.91 -19.42 5.15
CA VAL A 224 14.13 -18.05 4.64
C VAL A 224 12.79 -17.44 4.25
N GLN A 225 11.96 -18.17 3.51
CA GLN A 225 10.62 -17.73 3.16
C GLN A 225 9.76 -17.52 4.42
N ALA A 226 9.85 -18.39 5.42
CA ALA A 226 9.13 -18.23 6.68
C ALA A 226 9.54 -16.97 7.44
N VAL A 227 10.84 -16.67 7.53
CA VAL A 227 11.33 -15.42 8.14
C VAL A 227 10.75 -14.21 7.40
N VAL A 228 10.86 -14.17 6.06
CA VAL A 228 10.34 -13.06 5.24
C VAL A 228 8.83 -12.89 5.45
N LYS A 229 8.07 -13.98 5.45
CA LYS A 229 6.62 -13.95 5.72
C LYS A 229 6.31 -13.45 7.13
N ALA A 230 7.05 -13.91 8.14
CA ALA A 230 6.81 -13.52 9.51
C ALA A 230 7.11 -12.05 9.78
N ILE A 231 8.20 -11.50 9.23
CA ILE A 231 8.51 -10.07 9.32
C ILE A 231 7.42 -9.26 8.62
N ALA A 232 7.08 -9.61 7.38
CA ALA A 232 6.06 -8.92 6.61
C ALA A 232 4.65 -9.03 7.23
N ALA A 233 4.37 -10.05 8.03
CA ALA A 233 3.12 -10.20 8.76
C ALA A 233 3.14 -9.59 10.18
N GLY A 234 4.30 -9.10 10.65
CA GLY A 234 4.50 -8.59 12.02
C GLY A 234 4.43 -9.68 13.09
N LEU A 235 4.83 -10.91 12.76
CA LEU A 235 4.83 -12.06 13.68
C LEU A 235 6.12 -12.18 14.47
N ILE A 236 7.20 -11.54 13.99
CA ILE A 236 8.43 -11.30 14.71
C ILE A 236 8.74 -9.81 14.59
N ASP A 237 9.13 -9.18 15.69
CA ASP A 237 9.41 -7.76 15.71
C ASP A 237 10.76 -7.47 15.05
N THR A 238 10.78 -6.50 14.14
CA THR A 238 12.01 -5.82 13.74
C THR A 238 12.17 -4.59 14.64
N PRO A 239 13.31 -4.39 15.31
CA PRO A 239 13.53 -3.22 16.15
C PRO A 239 13.39 -1.89 15.38
#